data_AF-A0A0P4VYZ1-F1
#
_entry.id   AF-A0A0P4VYZ1-F1
#
_cell.length_a   1.000
_cell.length_b   1.000
_cell.length_c   1.000
_cell.angle_alpha   90.00
_cell.angle_beta   90.00
_cell.angle_gamma   90.00
#
_symmetry.space_group_name_H-M   'P 1'
#
loop_
_entity.id
_entity.type
_entity.pdbx_description
1 polymer ?
#
loop_
_entity_poly.entity_id
_entity_poly.type
_entity_poly.pdbx_seq_one_letter_code
_entity_poly.pdbx_strand_id
1 'polypeptide(L)'
;MAASSKNPEGGAGVDDPSTAEMREACGVIGCVLARSTPDGMVNVARMIYLGLVALQHRGQESAGIVTSEGPASTHFNYQKGDGLVAAIFTDEKLNKLKGDMGLGHTRYSTAGGRDPTNTQPFMVHTRHGPLATAHNGELINAMALRKAVRDTSLFVALSC
;
A
#
# COMPACT_ATOMS: atom_id res chain seq x y z
N MET A 1 -37.40 12.70 53.37
CA MET A 1 -36.48 11.58 53.68
C MET A 1 -35.83 11.16 52.37
N ALA A 2 -34.71 11.80 52.03
CA ALA A 2 -33.33 11.30 52.16
C ALA A 2 -32.91 10.58 50.86
N ALA A 3 -32.25 11.28 49.93
CA ALA A 3 -30.77 11.43 49.80
C ALA A 3 -30.11 10.11 49.33
N SER A 4 -29.72 10.04 48.05
CA SER A 4 -28.34 10.26 47.56
C SER A 4 -27.39 9.10 47.82
N SER A 5 -26.89 8.46 46.75
CA SER A 5 -25.45 8.38 46.53
C SER A 5 -25.15 8.06 45.06
N LYS A 6 -24.35 8.94 44.44
CA LYS A 6 -23.45 8.58 43.33
C LYS A 6 -22.38 7.66 43.90
N ASN A 7 -21.85 6.70 43.12
CA ASN A 7 -20.48 6.88 42.67
C ASN A 7 -20.05 5.97 41.50
N PRO A 8 -19.02 6.42 40.76
CA PRO A 8 -18.57 5.91 39.47
C PRO A 8 -17.28 5.10 39.61
N GLU A 9 -17.15 3.98 38.89
CA GLU A 9 -15.83 3.38 38.59
C GLU A 9 -15.97 2.77 37.18
N GLY A 10 -15.29 3.26 36.15
CA GLY A 10 -13.85 3.48 36.14
C GLY A 10 -13.10 2.19 35.76
N GLY A 11 -13.72 1.28 34.99
CA GLY A 11 -13.02 0.16 34.38
C GLY A 11 -12.35 0.60 33.09
N ALA A 12 -11.06 0.95 33.14
CA ALA A 12 -10.22 0.89 31.96
C ALA A 12 -10.32 -0.55 31.43
N GLY A 13 -10.96 -0.72 30.27
CA GLY A 13 -10.98 -2.00 29.58
C GLY A 13 -9.53 -2.42 29.36
N VAL A 14 -9.12 -3.46 30.07
CA VAL A 14 -7.87 -4.15 29.75
C VAL A 14 -8.19 -4.87 28.45
N ASP A 15 -7.68 -4.34 27.34
CA ASP A 15 -7.77 -5.00 26.03
C ASP A 15 -7.17 -6.40 26.18
N ASP A 16 -8.02 -7.43 26.21
CA ASP A 16 -7.58 -8.83 26.27
C ASP A 16 -6.90 -9.16 24.94
N PRO A 17 -5.57 -9.41 24.91
CA PRO A 17 -4.84 -9.71 23.68
C PRO A 17 -5.31 -11.02 23.02
N SER A 18 -6.09 -11.85 23.72
CA SER A 18 -6.68 -13.08 23.17
C SER A 18 -7.90 -12.83 22.28
N THR A 19 -8.46 -11.61 22.30
CA THR A 19 -9.61 -11.18 21.49
C THR A 19 -9.24 -10.17 20.40
N ALA A 20 -7.95 -9.96 20.13
CA ALA A 20 -7.51 -9.12 19.02
C ALA A 20 -8.05 -9.69 17.70
N GLU A 21 -9.17 -9.14 17.23
CA GLU A 21 -9.73 -9.43 15.92
C GLU A 21 -8.60 -9.31 14.89
N MET A 22 -8.55 -10.23 13.91
CA MET A 22 -7.63 -10.11 12.77
C MET A 22 -7.93 -8.78 12.08
N ARG A 23 -7.17 -7.73 12.42
CA ARG A 23 -7.37 -6.40 11.86
C ARG A 23 -7.01 -6.47 10.38
N GLU A 24 -8.02 -6.28 9.55
CA GLU A 24 -7.88 -6.14 8.11
C GLU A 24 -6.99 -4.91 7.85
N ALA A 25 -5.78 -5.17 7.36
CA ALA A 25 -4.73 -4.18 7.17
C ALA A 25 -4.00 -4.50 5.88
N CYS A 26 -3.70 -3.48 5.08
CA CYS A 26 -3.20 -3.61 3.71
C CYS A 26 -2.07 -4.66 3.54
N GLY A 27 -2.05 -5.35 2.40
CA GLY A 27 -0.91 -6.19 2.02
C GLY A 27 0.14 -5.37 1.28
N VAL A 28 1.42 -5.58 1.59
CA VAL A 28 2.55 -5.04 0.81
C VAL A 28 3.48 -6.19 0.46
N ILE A 29 3.95 -6.22 -0.79
CA ILE A 29 4.98 -7.16 -1.24
C ILE A 29 6.02 -6.44 -2.09
N GLY A 30 7.28 -6.84 -1.96
CA GLY A 30 8.38 -6.42 -2.83
C GLY A 30 9.06 -7.64 -3.42
N CYS A 31 9.51 -7.53 -4.67
CA CYS A 31 10.29 -8.55 -5.33
C CYS A 31 11.45 -7.89 -6.08
N VAL A 32 12.65 -8.44 -5.94
CA VAL A 32 13.88 -7.99 -6.60
C VAL A 32 14.62 -9.23 -7.06
N LEU A 33 14.98 -9.30 -8.34
CA LEU A 33 15.77 -10.40 -8.87
C LEU A 33 17.23 -10.26 -8.46
N ALA A 34 17.88 -11.40 -8.24
CA ALA A 34 19.32 -11.43 -8.07
C ALA A 34 19.99 -11.08 -9.40
N ARG A 35 21.14 -10.41 -9.35
CA ARG A 35 21.89 -10.05 -10.58
C ARG A 35 22.34 -11.27 -11.40
N SER A 36 22.39 -12.45 -10.79
CA SER A 36 22.73 -13.71 -11.45
C SER A 36 21.53 -14.39 -12.10
N THR A 37 20.31 -13.88 -11.91
CA THR A 37 19.11 -14.43 -12.55
C THR A 37 19.14 -14.10 -14.04
N PRO A 38 19.07 -15.10 -14.93
CA PRO A 38 19.04 -14.86 -16.37
C PRO A 38 17.79 -14.07 -16.80
N ASP A 39 17.97 -13.16 -17.74
CA ASP A 39 16.90 -12.35 -18.31
C ASP A 39 15.74 -13.22 -18.81
N GLY A 40 14.52 -12.83 -18.45
CA GLY A 40 13.31 -13.53 -18.86
C GLY A 40 13.04 -14.87 -18.15
N MET A 41 13.93 -15.35 -17.27
CA MET A 41 13.68 -16.56 -16.48
C MET A 41 12.55 -16.39 -15.48
N VAL A 42 12.45 -15.20 -14.86
CA VAL A 42 11.43 -14.88 -13.84
C VAL A 42 10.70 -13.61 -14.24
N ASN A 43 9.37 -13.65 -14.20
CA ASN A 43 8.54 -12.46 -14.34
C ASN A 43 8.20 -11.90 -12.95
N VAL A 44 8.81 -10.78 -12.58
CA VAL A 44 8.62 -10.13 -11.27
C VAL A 44 7.17 -9.76 -11.00
N ALA A 45 6.45 -9.24 -12.01
CA ALA A 45 5.05 -8.88 -11.85
C ALA A 45 4.17 -10.09 -11.52
N ARG A 46 4.45 -11.27 -12.11
CA ARG A 46 3.74 -12.52 -11.78
C ARG A 46 4.05 -12.98 -10.35
N MET A 47 5.29 -12.87 -9.90
CA MET A 47 5.66 -13.20 -8.52
C MET A 47 4.94 -12.30 -7.51
N ILE A 48 4.91 -11.00 -7.79
CA ILE A 48 4.18 -10.02 -6.99
C ILE A 48 2.68 -10.34 -7.00
N TYR A 49 2.09 -10.60 -8.17
CA TYR A 49 0.68 -10.97 -8.32
C TYR A 49 0.30 -12.17 -7.44
N LEU A 50 1.08 -13.26 -7.49
CA LEU A 50 0.82 -14.44 -6.67
C LEU A 50 0.87 -14.12 -5.17
N GLY A 51 1.82 -13.29 -4.76
CA GLY A 51 1.89 -12.80 -3.39
C GLY A 51 0.69 -11.93 -3.00
N LEU A 52 0.21 -11.07 -3.89
CA LEU A 52 -1.00 -10.26 -3.66
C LEU A 52 -2.26 -11.12 -3.57
N VAL A 53 -2.37 -12.18 -4.36
CA VAL A 53 -3.46 -13.17 -4.21
C VAL A 53 -3.41 -13.83 -2.83
N ALA A 54 -2.22 -14.23 -2.36
CA ALA A 54 -2.05 -14.78 -1.02
C ALA A 54 -2.42 -13.76 0.07
N LEU A 55 -2.16 -12.47 -0.15
CA LEU A 55 -2.49 -11.37 0.74
C LEU A 55 -3.88 -10.75 0.46
N GLN A 56 -4.75 -11.37 -0.35
CA GLN A 56 -6.05 -10.78 -0.69
C GLN A 56 -6.96 -10.61 0.54
N HIS A 57 -6.81 -11.48 1.54
CA HIS A 57 -7.53 -11.40 2.82
C HIS A 57 -7.17 -10.13 3.63
N ARG A 58 -6.10 -9.44 3.26
CA ARG A 58 -5.64 -8.19 3.90
C ARG A 58 -6.23 -6.92 3.27
N GLY A 59 -6.96 -7.04 2.17
CA GLY A 59 -7.58 -5.90 1.51
C GLY A 59 -8.22 -6.28 0.20
N GLN A 60 -9.49 -5.92 0.00
CA GLN A 60 -10.31 -6.31 -1.15
C GLN A 60 -10.78 -5.14 -2.00
N GLU A 61 -10.37 -3.91 -1.65
CA GLU A 61 -10.94 -2.72 -2.26
C GLU A 61 -10.19 -2.24 -3.48
N SER A 62 -8.87 -2.32 -3.46
CA SER A 62 -8.03 -1.99 -4.61
C SER A 62 -6.69 -2.71 -4.52
N ALA A 63 -6.03 -2.85 -5.66
CA ALA A 63 -4.69 -3.40 -5.71
C ALA A 63 -3.86 -2.72 -6.80
N GLY A 64 -2.55 -2.77 -6.63
CA GLY A 64 -1.60 -2.20 -7.56
C GLY A 64 -0.29 -2.95 -7.60
N ILE A 65 0.32 -2.97 -8.78
CA ILE A 65 1.69 -3.44 -9.01
C ILE A 65 2.44 -2.35 -9.77
N VAL A 66 3.68 -2.09 -9.34
CA VAL A 66 4.65 -1.28 -10.07
C VAL A 66 5.93 -2.07 -10.24
N THR A 67 6.54 -2.00 -11.42
CA THR A 67 7.83 -2.63 -11.73
C THR A 67 8.80 -1.63 -12.35
N SER A 68 10.09 -1.93 -12.23
CA SER A 68 11.20 -1.13 -12.74
C SER A 68 12.29 -2.05 -13.31
N GLU A 69 12.94 -1.60 -14.37
CA GLU A 69 14.11 -2.24 -14.99
C GLU A 69 15.41 -1.93 -14.22
N GLY A 70 15.31 -1.43 -13.00
CA GLY A 70 16.43 -1.23 -12.08
C GLY A 70 16.92 0.22 -11.99
N PRO A 71 18.09 0.45 -11.37
CA PRO A 71 18.55 1.77 -10.96
C PRO A 71 18.76 2.78 -12.11
N ALA A 72 19.00 2.31 -13.33
CA ALA A 72 19.16 3.16 -14.50
C ALA A 72 17.83 3.59 -15.13
N SER A 73 16.71 2.96 -14.72
CA SER A 73 15.40 3.23 -15.31
C SER A 73 14.79 4.50 -14.72
N THR A 74 14.38 5.42 -15.61
CA THR A 74 13.65 6.64 -15.26
C THR A 74 12.13 6.47 -15.29
N HIS A 75 11.66 5.27 -15.67
CA HIS A 75 10.25 4.99 -15.91
C HIS A 75 9.78 3.78 -15.10
N PHE A 76 8.54 3.84 -14.64
CA PHE A 76 7.87 2.73 -13.99
C PHE A 76 6.78 2.16 -14.89
N ASN A 77 6.70 0.84 -14.94
CA ASN A 77 5.52 0.16 -15.47
C ASN A 77 4.57 -0.10 -14.31
N TYR A 78 3.29 0.29 -14.42
CA TYR A 78 2.34 0.07 -13.34
C TYR A 78 0.96 -0.32 -13.85
N GLN A 79 0.26 -1.10 -13.05
CA GLN A 79 -1.15 -1.41 -13.22
C GLN A 79 -1.81 -1.34 -11.85
N LYS A 80 -2.93 -0.62 -11.78
CA LYS A 80 -3.72 -0.44 -10.58
C LYS A 80 -5.20 -0.54 -10.92
N GLY A 81 -6.02 -0.80 -9.92
CA GLY A 81 -7.47 -0.76 -10.06
C GLY A 81 -8.18 -1.10 -8.77
N ASP A 82 -9.48 -0.86 -8.77
CA ASP A 82 -10.36 -1.22 -7.67
C ASP A 82 -10.83 -2.68 -7.81
N GLY A 83 -11.10 -3.31 -6.68
CA GLY A 83 -11.58 -4.68 -6.55
C GLY A 83 -10.48 -5.71 -6.27
N LEU A 84 -10.80 -6.95 -6.59
CA LEU A 84 -9.95 -8.11 -6.30
C LEU A 84 -8.74 -8.17 -7.25
N VAL A 85 -7.61 -8.64 -6.73
CA VAL A 85 -6.34 -8.80 -7.44
C VAL A 85 -6.55 -9.58 -8.75
N ALA A 86 -7.27 -10.70 -8.69
CA ALA A 86 -7.55 -11.54 -9.87
C ALA A 86 -8.38 -10.84 -10.96
N ALA A 87 -9.22 -9.85 -10.60
CA ALA A 87 -10.00 -9.09 -11.57
C ALA A 87 -9.17 -7.96 -12.21
N ILE A 88 -8.23 -7.38 -11.44
CA ILE A 88 -7.41 -6.25 -11.90
C ILE A 88 -6.32 -6.72 -12.87
N PHE A 89 -5.64 -7.83 -12.56
CA PHE A 89 -4.43 -8.28 -13.25
C PHE A 89 -4.69 -9.48 -14.16
N THR A 90 -5.05 -9.21 -15.41
CA THR A 90 -5.11 -10.21 -16.48
C THR A 90 -3.70 -10.56 -16.96
N ASP A 91 -3.54 -11.72 -17.63
CA ASP A 91 -2.26 -12.11 -18.23
C ASP A 91 -1.71 -11.03 -19.18
N GLU A 92 -2.57 -10.39 -19.96
CA GLU A 92 -2.18 -9.30 -20.86
C GLU A 92 -1.58 -8.12 -20.08
N LYS A 93 -2.21 -7.71 -18.97
CA LYS A 93 -1.72 -6.61 -18.13
C LYS A 93 -0.43 -6.99 -17.42
N LEU A 94 -0.34 -8.19 -16.86
CA LEU A 94 0.88 -8.70 -16.22
C LEU A 94 2.06 -8.76 -17.19
N ASN A 95 1.80 -9.10 -18.46
CA ASN A 95 2.86 -9.16 -19.46
C ASN A 95 3.41 -7.78 -19.84
N LYS A 96 2.68 -6.68 -19.59
CA LYS A 96 3.14 -5.30 -19.80
C LYS A 96 4.02 -4.78 -18.65
N LEU A 97 3.97 -5.41 -17.48
CA LEU A 97 4.75 -5.03 -16.30
C LEU A 97 6.14 -5.64 -16.35
N LYS A 98 7.03 -5.01 -17.12
CA LYS A 98 8.43 -5.43 -17.28
C LYS A 98 9.33 -4.87 -16.18
N GLY A 99 10.41 -5.60 -15.87
CA GLY A 99 11.44 -5.18 -14.94
C GLY A 99 11.92 -6.28 -14.01
N ASP A 100 13.05 -6.02 -13.36
CA ASP A 100 13.74 -6.94 -12.45
C ASP A 100 13.44 -6.65 -10.98
N MET A 101 12.66 -5.61 -10.72
CA MET A 101 12.17 -5.29 -9.39
C MET A 101 10.78 -4.67 -9.42
N GLY A 102 10.06 -4.78 -8.31
CA GLY A 102 8.74 -4.18 -8.19
C GLY A 102 8.14 -4.25 -6.80
N LEU A 103 7.04 -3.53 -6.64
CA LEU A 103 6.22 -3.48 -5.43
C LEU A 103 4.77 -3.81 -5.78
N GLY A 104 4.07 -4.46 -4.86
CA GLY A 104 2.64 -4.70 -4.91
C GLY A 104 1.95 -4.25 -3.63
N HIS A 105 0.68 -3.84 -3.74
CA HIS A 105 -0.15 -3.46 -2.61
C HIS A 105 -1.58 -3.97 -2.77
N THR A 106 -2.19 -4.47 -1.68
CA THR A 106 -3.65 -4.66 -1.55
C THR A 106 -4.19 -3.70 -0.50
N ARG A 107 -5.27 -2.99 -0.83
CA ARG A 107 -5.89 -2.00 0.05
C ARG A 107 -7.11 -2.59 0.74
N TYR A 108 -7.15 -2.41 2.06
CA TYR A 108 -8.37 -2.44 2.84
C TYR A 108 -8.80 -1.01 3.18
N SER A 109 -10.09 -0.77 3.38
CA SER A 109 -10.58 0.58 3.62
C SER A 109 -10.15 1.06 5.00
N THR A 110 -9.19 1.97 5.04
CA THR A 110 -8.87 2.75 6.23
C THR A 110 -9.64 4.08 6.19
N ALA A 111 -9.38 4.95 7.16
CA ALA A 111 -9.83 6.34 7.11
C ALA A 111 -9.41 6.98 5.78
N GLY A 112 -10.33 7.68 5.10
CA GLY A 112 -10.09 8.28 3.78
C GLY A 112 -10.98 7.74 2.65
N GLY A 113 -11.81 6.73 2.91
CA GLY A 113 -12.87 6.29 1.99
C GLY A 113 -12.35 5.58 0.73
N ARG A 114 -13.21 5.43 -0.27
CA ARG A 114 -12.90 4.78 -1.56
C ARG A 114 -12.56 5.81 -2.62
N ASP A 115 -11.42 6.46 -2.47
CA ASP A 115 -10.86 7.30 -3.53
C ASP A 115 -9.85 6.48 -4.36
N PRO A 116 -10.03 6.34 -5.69
CA PRO A 116 -9.07 5.68 -6.57
C PRO A 116 -7.64 6.22 -6.47
N THR A 117 -7.49 7.50 -6.12
CA THR A 117 -6.19 8.17 -5.88
C THR A 117 -5.40 7.50 -4.77
N ASN A 118 -6.06 6.88 -3.79
CA ASN A 118 -5.45 6.16 -2.68
C ASN A 118 -4.96 4.76 -3.08
N THR A 119 -5.10 4.37 -4.34
CA THR A 119 -4.62 3.06 -4.82
C THR A 119 -3.10 3.06 -4.98
N GLN A 120 -2.45 2.35 -4.06
CA GLN A 120 -1.01 2.17 -4.00
C GLN A 120 -0.53 1.03 -4.92
N PRO A 121 0.76 0.98 -5.28
CA PRO A 121 1.90 1.81 -4.83
C PRO A 121 1.90 3.25 -5.36
N PHE A 122 2.24 4.26 -4.58
CA PHE A 122 2.40 5.65 -5.08
C PHE A 122 3.70 5.80 -5.85
N MET A 123 3.66 6.48 -7.01
CA MET A 123 4.86 6.87 -7.77
C MET A 123 4.98 8.39 -7.78
N VAL A 124 6.17 8.91 -7.48
CA VAL A 124 6.48 10.34 -7.51
C VAL A 124 7.83 10.58 -8.18
N HIS A 125 7.97 11.68 -8.91
CA HIS A 125 9.26 12.13 -9.41
C HIS A 125 9.92 13.05 -8.38
N THR A 126 11.16 12.72 -8.02
CA THR A 126 11.96 13.50 -7.08
C THR A 126 13.18 14.08 -7.78
N ARG A 127 13.92 14.98 -7.10
CA ARG A 127 15.22 15.46 -7.58
C ARG A 127 16.26 14.34 -7.73
N HIS A 128 16.04 13.19 -7.10
CA HIS A 128 16.92 12.03 -7.15
C HIS A 128 16.44 10.96 -8.14
N GLY A 129 15.41 11.26 -8.93
CA GLY A 129 14.81 10.31 -9.87
C GLY A 129 13.42 9.83 -9.42
N PRO A 130 12.83 8.88 -10.16
CA PRO A 130 11.52 8.33 -9.85
C PRO A 130 11.56 7.48 -8.57
N LEU A 131 10.55 7.63 -7.72
CA LEU A 131 10.39 6.88 -6.47
C LEU A 131 9.01 6.22 -6.45
N ALA A 132 8.97 4.93 -6.12
CA ALA A 132 7.73 4.21 -5.87
C ALA A 132 7.68 3.75 -4.40
N THR A 133 6.52 3.85 -3.76
CA THR A 133 6.33 3.47 -2.37
C THR A 133 4.96 2.83 -2.13
N ALA A 134 4.91 1.87 -1.21
CA ALA A 134 3.69 1.25 -0.72
C ALA A 134 3.80 1.09 0.80
N HIS A 135 2.73 1.35 1.53
CA HIS A 135 2.71 1.28 2.99
C HIS A 135 1.50 0.53 3.51
N ASN A 136 1.67 -0.15 4.64
CA ASN A 136 0.57 -0.63 5.47
C ASN A 136 0.65 0.10 6.80
N GLY A 137 -0.32 0.98 7.06
CA GLY A 137 -0.40 1.79 8.27
C GLY A 137 -1.00 3.17 8.00
N GLU A 138 -1.18 3.94 9.06
CA GLU A 138 -1.79 5.27 9.02
C GLU A 138 -0.84 6.31 9.64
N LEU A 139 -0.79 7.50 9.05
CA LEU A 139 0.00 8.61 9.59
C LEU A 139 -0.90 9.47 10.48
N ILE A 140 -0.80 9.28 11.79
CA ILE A 140 -1.64 9.99 12.79
C ILE A 140 -1.52 11.52 12.73
N ASN A 141 -0.41 12.03 12.19
CA ASN A 141 -0.13 13.45 12.02
C ASN A 141 -0.07 13.87 10.54
N ALA A 142 -0.76 13.15 9.65
CA ALA A 142 -0.75 13.38 8.19
C ALA A 142 -1.03 14.85 7.81
N MET A 143 -2.00 15.50 8.45
CA MET A 143 -2.34 16.90 8.17
C MET A 143 -1.19 17.87 8.47
N ALA A 144 -0.51 17.66 9.61
CA ALA A 144 0.63 18.48 10.02
C ALA A 144 1.83 18.26 9.09
N LEU A 145 2.14 17.00 8.76
CA LEU A 145 3.20 16.66 7.81
C LEU A 145 2.93 17.23 6.41
N ARG A 146 1.69 17.13 5.92
CA ARG A 146 1.30 17.68 4.62
C ARG A 146 1.48 19.20 4.58
N LYS A 147 1.17 19.91 5.67
CA LYS A 147 1.41 21.36 5.78
C LYS A 147 2.91 21.66 5.74
N ALA A 148 3.71 20.99 6.57
CA ALA A 148 5.16 21.19 6.62
C ALA A 148 5.84 20.96 5.26
N VAL A 149 5.45 19.90 4.54
CA VAL A 149 6.00 19.60 3.20
C VAL A 149 5.66 20.70 2.19
N ARG A 150 4.41 21.19 2.17
CA ARG A 150 4.02 22.31 1.30
C ARG A 150 4.80 23.58 1.59
N ASP A 151 5.00 23.88 2.87
CA ASP A 151 5.69 25.10 3.31
C ASP A 151 7.19 25.06 2.93
N THR A 152 7.79 23.87 2.80
CA THR A 152 9.19 23.68 2.37
C THR A 152 9.43 23.75 0.85
N SER A 153 8.44 24.11 0.03
CA SER A 153 8.55 24.17 -1.45
C SER A 153 8.93 22.85 -2.15
N LEU A 154 8.87 21.71 -1.45
CA LEU A 154 8.98 20.40 -2.06
C LEU A 154 7.63 20.06 -2.70
N PHE A 155 7.52 20.31 -4.01
CA PHE A 155 6.38 19.85 -4.80
C PHE A 155 6.42 18.32 -4.92
N VAL A 156 5.86 17.63 -3.92
CA VAL A 156 5.42 16.25 -4.09
C VAL A 156 4.00 16.32 -4.63
N ALA A 157 3.82 16.07 -5.91
CA ALA A 157 2.50 15.88 -6.50
C ALA A 157 1.94 14.54 -5.99
N LEU A 158 1.49 14.51 -4.74
CA LEU A 158 0.61 13.47 -4.22
C LEU A 158 -0.80 13.92 -4.55
N SER A 159 -1.34 13.40 -5.65
CA SER A 159 -2.78 13.42 -5.88
C SER A 159 -3.41 12.59 -4.76
N CYS A 160 -4.02 13.30 -3.80
CA CYS A 160 -4.99 12.73 -2.87
C CYS A 160 -6.26 12.35 -3.60
#